data_AF-A0A811JTI0-F1
#
_entry.id   AF-A0A811JTI0-F1
#
_cell.length_a   1.000
_cell.length_b   1.000
_cell.length_c   1.000
_cell.angle_alpha   90.00
_cell.angle_beta   90.00
_cell.angle_gamma   90.00
#
_symmetry.space_group_name_H-M   'P 1'
#
loop_
_entity.id
_entity.type
_entity.pdbx_description
1 polymer ?
#
loop_
_entity_poly.entity_id
_entity_poly.type
_entity_poly.pdbx_seq_one_letter_code
_entity_poly.pdbx_strand_id
1 'polypeptide(L)'
;MLRSVKAGSTVVVRQSSSHPTDLQKFRGRYQWWKKPVYVAPVTHPLHQGPDFSLVGGRKPDITNYPALARKQEQMELGKRIVTLLKQVNEAERLYEEHTSQQQHIENEVRRWTPSEKGNLEFK
;
A
#
# COMPACT_ATOMS: atom_id res chain seq x y z
N MET A 1 18.26 30.28 31.36
CA MET A 1 16.79 30.34 31.54
C MET A 1 16.13 29.52 30.45
N LEU A 2 15.60 28.35 30.79
CA LEU A 2 14.83 27.49 29.90
C LEU A 2 13.47 28.14 29.60
N ARG A 3 13.09 28.22 28.32
CA ARG A 3 11.69 28.36 27.92
C ARG A 3 11.32 27.18 27.04
N SER A 4 10.66 26.24 27.70
CA SER A 4 9.83 25.18 27.10
C SER A 4 8.79 25.83 26.20
N VAL A 5 8.79 25.45 24.92
CA VAL A 5 7.69 25.75 24.00
C VAL A 5 7.03 24.42 23.69
N LYS A 6 5.79 24.29 24.18
CA LYS A 6 4.92 23.12 24.01
C LYS A 6 4.85 22.72 22.53
N ALA A 7 5.21 21.49 22.24
CA ALA A 7 4.89 20.83 20.98
C ALA A 7 3.36 20.69 20.89
N GLY A 8 2.72 21.62 20.20
CA GLY A 8 1.36 21.42 19.72
C GLY A 8 1.42 20.47 18.52
N SER A 9 1.01 19.21 18.71
CA SER A 9 0.73 18.31 17.60
C SER A 9 -0.54 18.79 16.90
N THR A 10 -0.41 19.74 15.99
CA THR A 10 -1.45 19.98 14.99
C THR A 10 -1.50 18.76 14.09
N VAL A 11 -2.40 17.83 14.40
CA VAL A 11 -2.88 16.83 13.45
C VAL A 11 -3.54 17.60 12.32
N VAL A 12 -2.78 17.88 11.26
CA VAL A 12 -3.35 18.32 10.00
C VAL A 12 -4.12 17.12 9.46
N VAL A 13 -5.40 17.06 9.79
CA VAL A 13 -6.36 16.22 9.07
C VAL A 13 -6.29 16.69 7.62
N ARG A 14 -5.56 15.95 6.79
CA ARG A 14 -5.61 16.12 5.34
C ARG A 14 -7.06 15.91 4.95
N GLN A 15 -7.74 17.03 4.66
CA GLN A 15 -9.08 17.03 4.10
C GLN A 15 -9.08 16.05 2.94
N SER A 16 -9.97 15.06 3.03
CA SER A 16 -10.30 14.18 1.92
C SER A 16 -10.54 15.07 0.71
N SER A 17 -9.77 14.85 -0.35
CA SER A 17 -9.97 15.55 -1.61
C SER A 17 -11.40 15.27 -2.06
N SER A 18 -12.25 16.28 -1.88
CA SER A 18 -13.56 16.35 -2.50
C SER A 18 -13.31 16.26 -4.00
N HIS A 19 -13.43 15.04 -4.54
CA HIS A 19 -13.49 14.88 -5.98
C HIS A 19 -14.75 15.63 -6.40
N PRO A 20 -14.63 16.72 -7.18
CA PRO A 20 -15.81 17.40 -7.68
C PRO A 20 -16.60 16.36 -8.46
N THR A 21 -17.87 16.16 -8.10
CA THR A 21 -18.77 15.22 -8.76
C THR A 21 -18.71 15.46 -10.27
N ASP A 22 -18.16 14.48 -10.99
CA ASP A 22 -17.76 14.56 -12.41
C ASP A 22 -18.93 14.81 -13.39
N LEU A 23 -20.16 14.92 -12.89
CA LEU A 23 -21.37 15.11 -13.68
C LEU A 23 -21.39 16.45 -14.44
N GLN A 24 -20.61 17.46 -14.01
CA GLN A 24 -20.50 18.73 -14.74
C GLN A 24 -19.57 18.67 -15.97
N LYS A 25 -18.72 17.65 -16.11
CA LYS A 25 -17.76 17.56 -17.25
C LYS A 25 -18.36 16.99 -18.53
N PHE A 26 -19.60 16.50 -18.52
CA PHE A 26 -20.23 15.85 -19.67
C PHE A 26 -21.07 16.81 -20.53
N ARG A 27 -20.54 17.99 -20.88
CA ARG A 27 -21.10 18.78 -21.99
C ARG A 27 -20.36 18.43 -23.28
N GLY A 28 -20.99 17.63 -24.15
CA GLY A 28 -20.45 17.19 -25.44
C GLY A 28 -20.56 15.68 -25.68
N ARG A 29 -20.10 15.20 -26.85
CA ARG A 29 -20.03 13.75 -27.13
C ARG A 29 -19.07 13.07 -26.15
N TYR A 30 -19.47 11.94 -25.59
CA TYR A 30 -18.66 11.14 -24.66
C TYR A 30 -17.37 10.66 -25.34
N GLN A 31 -16.20 11.09 -24.85
CA GLN A 31 -14.88 10.80 -25.42
C GLN A 31 -14.05 10.00 -24.40
N TRP A 32 -14.34 8.70 -24.29
CA TRP A 32 -13.73 7.78 -23.34
C TRP A 32 -12.20 7.65 -23.47
N TRP A 33 -11.62 7.97 -24.63
CA TRP A 33 -10.17 7.95 -24.86
C TRP A 33 -9.41 9.17 -24.33
N LYS A 34 -10.08 10.31 -24.09
CA LYS A 34 -9.39 11.54 -23.63
C LYS A 34 -8.97 11.47 -22.17
N LYS A 35 -9.61 10.62 -21.38
CA LYS A 35 -9.26 10.29 -20.00
C LYS A 35 -9.56 8.81 -19.81
N PRO A 36 -8.63 7.91 -20.17
CA PRO A 36 -8.84 6.49 -19.94
C PRO A 36 -8.93 6.29 -18.43
N VAL A 37 -10.15 6.10 -17.94
CA VAL A 37 -10.37 5.61 -16.59
C VAL A 37 -10.04 4.13 -16.66
N TYR A 38 -9.00 3.71 -15.94
CA TYR A 38 -8.71 2.29 -15.80
C TYR A 38 -9.86 1.68 -14.98
N VAL A 39 -10.85 1.16 -15.69
CA VAL A 39 -11.89 0.33 -15.09
C VAL A 39 -11.26 -1.06 -15.02
N ALA A 40 -10.95 -1.53 -13.80
CA ALA A 40 -10.55 -2.92 -13.55
C ALA A 40 -11.45 -3.89 -14.35
N PRO A 41 -10.97 -5.07 -14.80
CA PRO A 41 -11.66 -5.91 -15.77
C PRO A 41 -13.15 -5.97 -15.45
N VAL A 42 -13.93 -5.38 -16.36
CA VAL A 42 -15.34 -5.04 -16.13
C VAL A 42 -16.06 -6.33 -15.80
N THR A 43 -16.31 -6.57 -14.51
CA THR A 43 -17.33 -7.53 -14.13
C THR A 43 -18.63 -6.92 -14.64
N HIS A 44 -19.23 -7.57 -15.64
CA HIS A 44 -20.43 -7.07 -16.30
C HIS A 44 -21.43 -6.63 -15.23
N PRO A 45 -22.07 -5.45 -15.32
CA PRO A 45 -22.98 -4.96 -14.27
C PRO A 45 -24.10 -5.96 -13.93
N LEU A 46 -24.59 -6.71 -14.92
CA LEU A 46 -25.57 -7.81 -14.73
C LEU A 46 -25.02 -9.01 -13.93
N HIS A 47 -23.72 -9.09 -13.71
CA HIS A 47 -23.09 -10.09 -12.85
C HIS A 47 -22.85 -9.57 -11.43
N GLN A 48 -23.19 -8.30 -11.15
CA GLN A 48 -23.05 -7.67 -9.85
C GLN A 48 -24.43 -7.44 -9.22
N GLY A 49 -24.60 -7.98 -8.01
CA GLY A 49 -25.82 -7.81 -7.24
C GLY A 49 -26.87 -8.89 -7.53
N PRO A 50 -28.01 -8.83 -6.81
CA PRO A 50 -29.06 -9.83 -6.93
C PRO A 50 -30.03 -9.51 -8.07
N ASP A 51 -30.44 -10.54 -8.81
CA ASP A 51 -31.37 -10.42 -9.95
C ASP A 51 -32.82 -10.12 -9.51
N PHE A 52 -33.12 -10.32 -8.22
CA PHE A 52 -34.44 -10.10 -7.64
C PHE A 52 -34.35 -9.43 -6.27
N SER A 53 -35.47 -8.87 -5.82
CA SER A 53 -35.64 -8.33 -4.48
C SER A 53 -36.87 -8.94 -3.82
N LEU A 54 -36.84 -9.09 -2.50
CA LEU A 54 -37.98 -9.59 -1.75
C LEU A 54 -39.03 -8.48 -1.61
N VAL A 55 -40.31 -8.87 -1.66
CA VAL A 55 -41.43 -7.94 -1.38
C VAL A 55 -41.23 -7.38 0.03
N GLY A 56 -41.15 -6.04 0.14
CA GLY A 56 -40.75 -5.34 1.36
C GLY A 56 -39.33 -4.78 1.34
N GLY A 57 -38.62 -4.84 0.20
CA GLY A 57 -37.35 -4.14 -0.02
C GLY A 57 -36.14 -4.76 0.69
N ARG A 58 -36.31 -5.96 1.26
CA ARG A 58 -35.19 -6.71 1.82
C ARG A 58 -34.28 -7.18 0.69
N LYS A 59 -33.00 -6.85 0.79
CA LYS A 59 -31.98 -7.33 -0.15
C LYS A 59 -31.68 -8.79 0.18
N PRO A 60 -31.74 -9.72 -0.79
CA PRO A 60 -31.23 -11.07 -0.57
C PRO A 60 -29.71 -11.01 -0.38
N ASP A 61 -29.17 -11.80 0.55
CA ASP A 61 -27.75 -11.73 0.92
C ASP A 61 -26.84 -12.16 -0.24
N ILE A 62 -27.17 -13.28 -0.91
CA ILE A 62 -26.44 -13.82 -2.07
C ILE A 62 -27.42 -14.64 -2.91
N THR A 63 -27.48 -14.38 -4.22
CA THR A 63 -28.43 -15.08 -5.12
C THR A 63 -27.76 -15.99 -6.15
N ASN A 64 -26.44 -15.90 -6.36
CA ASN A 64 -25.76 -16.51 -7.51
C ASN A 64 -24.42 -17.19 -7.12
N TYR A 65 -24.24 -18.46 -7.49
CA TYR A 65 -23.02 -19.25 -7.22
C TYR A 65 -21.74 -18.57 -7.76
N PRO A 66 -21.69 -18.11 -9.03
CA PRO A 66 -20.60 -17.31 -9.56
C PRO A 66 -20.24 -16.06 -8.73
N ALA A 67 -21.22 -15.40 -8.13
CA ALA A 67 -20.95 -14.23 -7.29
C ALA A 67 -20.24 -14.63 -5.99
N LEU A 68 -20.65 -15.76 -5.40
CA LEU A 68 -20.01 -16.33 -4.22
C LEU A 68 -18.58 -16.78 -4.51
N ALA A 69 -18.35 -17.47 -5.63
CA ALA A 69 -17.02 -17.90 -6.06
C ALA A 69 -16.06 -16.71 -6.22
N ARG A 70 -16.47 -15.65 -6.92
CA ARG A 70 -15.67 -14.43 -7.06
C ARG A 70 -15.36 -13.77 -5.72
N LYS A 71 -16.31 -13.75 -4.79
CA LYS A 71 -16.09 -13.21 -3.44
C LYS A 71 -15.07 -14.04 -2.67
N GLN A 72 -15.14 -15.37 -2.79
CA GLN A 72 -14.16 -16.26 -2.20
C GLN A 72 -12.77 -16.05 -2.79
N GLU A 73 -12.64 -16.00 -4.11
CA GLU A 73 -11.38 -15.70 -4.80
C GLU A 73 -10.78 -14.36 -4.34
N GLN A 74 -11.61 -13.31 -4.22
CA GLN A 74 -11.17 -12.01 -3.70
C GLN A 74 -10.64 -12.08 -2.27
N MET A 75 -11.29 -12.85 -1.40
CA MET A 75 -10.82 -13.06 -0.03
C MET A 75 -9.49 -13.82 -0.01
N GLU A 76 -9.35 -14.88 -0.81
CA GLU A 76 -8.13 -15.68 -0.91
C GLU A 76 -6.96 -14.86 -1.46
N LEU A 77 -7.20 -14.06 -2.50
CA LEU A 77 -6.23 -13.09 -3.03
C LEU A 77 -5.81 -12.08 -1.98
N GLY A 78 -6.76 -11.51 -1.22
CA GLY A 78 -6.47 -10.58 -0.14
C GLY A 78 -5.56 -11.19 0.93
N LYS A 79 -5.87 -12.43 1.37
CA LYS A 79 -5.03 -13.17 2.32
C LYS A 79 -3.62 -13.37 1.77
N ARG A 80 -3.50 -13.83 0.51
CA ARG A 80 -2.21 -14.08 -0.13
C ARG A 80 -1.35 -12.82 -0.23
N ILE A 81 -1.95 -11.68 -0.58
CA ILE A 81 -1.24 -10.40 -0.65
C ILE A 81 -0.67 -10.04 0.72
N VAL A 82 -1.48 -10.11 1.78
CA VAL A 82 -1.03 -9.81 3.15
C VAL A 82 0.10 -10.75 3.58
N THR A 83 -0.01 -12.05 3.29
CA THR A 83 1.04 -13.02 3.59
C THR A 83 2.34 -12.69 2.88
N LEU A 84 2.29 -12.37 1.58
CA LEU A 84 3.48 -12.03 0.79
C LEU A 84 4.14 -10.75 1.30
N LEU A 85 3.35 -9.72 1.60
CA LEU A 85 3.88 -8.47 2.17
C LEU A 85 4.58 -8.72 3.51
N LYS A 86 4.02 -9.59 4.36
CA LYS A 86 4.65 -9.97 5.61
C LYS A 86 5.99 -10.67 5.38
N GLN A 87 6.06 -11.60 4.43
CA GLN A 87 7.30 -12.30 4.09
C GLN A 87 8.39 -11.36 3.55
N VAL A 88 8.01 -10.37 2.73
CA VAL A 88 8.95 -9.35 2.24
C VAL A 88 9.50 -8.52 3.40
N ASN A 89 8.63 -8.03 4.29
CA ASN A 89 9.08 -7.25 5.45
C ASN A 89 10.00 -8.05 6.38
N GLU A 90 9.74 -9.35 6.56
CA GLU A 90 10.61 -10.24 7.33
C GLU A 90 11.98 -10.43 6.65
N ALA A 91 11.99 -10.60 5.33
CA ALA A 91 13.23 -10.73 4.56
C ALA A 91 14.07 -9.44 4.59
N GLU A 92 13.44 -8.27 4.47
CA GLU A 92 14.09 -6.96 4.59
C GLU A 92 14.74 -6.80 5.97
N ARG A 93 14.00 -7.13 7.04
CA ARG A 93 14.52 -7.07 8.41
C ARG A 93 15.74 -7.96 8.60
N LEU A 94 15.69 -9.22 8.14
CA LEU A 94 16.81 -10.15 8.25
C LEU A 94 18.03 -9.67 7.47
N TYR A 95 17.81 -9.04 6.31
CA TYR A 95 18.87 -8.43 5.51
C TYR A 95 19.55 -7.26 6.24
N GLU A 96 18.77 -6.37 6.86
CA GLU A 96 19.30 -5.27 7.69
C GLU A 96 20.11 -5.80 8.88
N GLU A 97 19.60 -6.81 9.59
CA GLU A 97 20.31 -7.44 10.71
C GLU A 97 21.65 -8.05 10.23
N HIS A 98 21.64 -8.80 9.12
CA HIS A 98 22.84 -9.41 8.55
C HIS A 98 23.88 -8.38 8.08
N THR A 99 23.44 -7.33 7.37
CA THR A 99 24.35 -6.27 6.90
C THR A 99 24.97 -5.51 8.07
N SER A 100 24.20 -5.24 9.13
CA SER A 100 24.73 -4.60 10.34
C SER A 100 25.79 -5.47 11.04
N GLN A 101 25.59 -6.79 11.10
CA GLN A 101 26.55 -7.74 11.67
C GLN A 101 27.83 -7.79 10.84
N GLN A 102 27.71 -7.85 9.50
CA GLN A 102 28.87 -7.81 8.62
C GLN A 102 29.69 -6.53 8.78
N GLN A 103 29.03 -5.37 8.83
CA GLN A 103 29.70 -4.09 9.07
C GLN A 103 30.38 -4.06 10.45
N HIS A 104 29.74 -4.61 11.48
CA HIS A 104 30.34 -4.71 12.81
C HIS A 104 31.62 -5.56 12.77
N ILE A 105 31.58 -6.74 12.16
CA ILE A 105 32.73 -7.63 12.03
C ILE A 105 33.84 -6.95 11.20
N GLU A 106 33.50 -6.33 10.07
CA GLU A 106 34.47 -5.60 9.25
C GLU A 106 35.14 -4.46 10.04
N ASN A 107 34.38 -3.72 10.84
CA ASN A 107 34.90 -2.66 11.69
C ASN A 107 35.81 -3.19 12.79
N GLU A 108 35.45 -4.33 13.41
CA GLU A 108 36.32 -5.00 14.38
C GLU A 108 37.63 -5.47 13.71
N VAL A 109 37.55 -6.13 12.56
CA VAL A 109 38.73 -6.56 11.80
C VAL A 109 39.59 -5.36 11.44
N ARG A 110 39.02 -4.27 10.91
CA ARG A 110 39.76 -3.02 10.62
C ARG A 110 40.40 -2.42 11.86
N ARG A 111 39.73 -2.45 13.01
CA ARG A 111 40.27 -1.95 14.28
C ARG A 111 41.47 -2.78 14.76
N TRP A 112 41.43 -4.10 14.58
CA TRP A 112 42.51 -5.00 14.97
C TRP A 112 43.62 -5.11 13.92
N THR A 113 43.33 -4.77 12.67
CA THR A 113 44.31 -4.79 11.58
C THR A 113 45.37 -3.71 11.84
N PRO A 114 46.66 -4.06 11.94
CA PRO A 114 47.72 -3.08 12.09
C PRO A 114 47.70 -2.09 10.92
N SER A 115 47.68 -0.80 11.23
CA SER A 115 47.83 0.25 10.20
C SER A 115 49.26 0.27 9.69
N GLU A 116 49.45 0.40 8.37
CA GLU A 116 50.77 0.64 7.80
C GLU A 116 51.36 1.93 8.37
N LYS A 117 52.58 1.83 8.92
CA LYS A 117 53.36 2.99 9.35
C LYS A 117 54.12 3.55 8.15
N GLY A 118 53.43 4.22 7.25
CA GLY A 118 54.05 4.83 6.07
C GLY A 118 53.15 5.91 5.48
N ASN A 119 53.64 7.14 5.40
CA ASN A 119 52.94 8.35 4.94
C ASN A 119 51.84 8.91 5.85
N LEU A 120 52.11 9.03 7.15
CA LEU A 120 51.60 10.18 7.89
C LEU A 120 52.42 11.39 7.42
N GLU A 121 51.96 12.05 6.36
CA GLU A 121 52.57 13.27 5.86
C GLU A 121 52.71 14.27 7.02
N PHE A 122 53.97 14.62 7.31
CA PHE A 122 54.33 15.77 8.11
C PHE A 122 53.69 17.02 7.48
N LYS A 123 52.67 17.57 8.12
CA LYS A 123 52.19 18.95 7.89
C LYS A 123 52.36 19.76 9.15
#